data_AF-A0A7X8ZC81-F1
#
_entry.id   AF-A0A7X8ZC81-F1
#
_cell.length_a   1.000
_cell.length_b   1.000
_cell.length_c   1.000
_cell.angle_alpha   90.00
_cell.angle_beta   90.00
_cell.angle_gamma   90.00
#
_symmetry.space_group_name_H-M   'P 1'
#
loop_
_entity.id
_entity.type
_entity.pdbx_description
1 polymer ?
#
loop_
_entity_poly.entity_id
_entity_poly.type
_entity_poly.pdbx_seq_one_letter_code
_entity_poly.pdbx_strand_id
1 'polypeptide(L)'
;MTFGPYEMVIDFALMSVLLFIAQILRARVKLIQNFYLPSALLAGVAGLLLGPQFADIIPFTDQAGSYPYLLVVVLFATLFLGQTEKQSLKKVLD
;
A
#
# COMPACT_ATOMS: atom_id res chain seq x y z
N MET A 1 12.84 -16.88 7.79
CA MET A 1 13.32 -17.25 6.43
C MET A 1 14.30 -16.20 5.95
N THR A 2 15.28 -16.52 5.11
CA THR A 2 16.11 -15.50 4.46
C THR A 2 15.24 -14.68 3.52
N PHE A 3 15.04 -13.39 3.84
CA PHE A 3 14.25 -12.50 3.01
C PHE A 3 14.86 -12.38 1.61
N GLY A 4 14.06 -12.65 0.58
CA GLY A 4 14.47 -12.59 -0.81
C GLY A 4 13.36 -12.06 -1.72
N PRO A 5 13.64 -11.87 -3.02
CA PRO A 5 12.67 -11.32 -3.97
C PRO A 5 11.38 -12.15 -4.07
N TYR A 6 11.48 -13.46 -3.87
CA TYR A 6 10.34 -14.37 -3.89
C TYR A 6 9.32 -14.04 -2.78
N GLU A 7 9.78 -13.89 -1.53
CA GLU A 7 8.92 -13.57 -0.39
C GLU A 7 8.22 -12.22 -0.59
N MET A 8 8.95 -11.21 -1.09
CA MET A 8 8.37 -9.90 -1.40
C MET A 8 7.24 -10.00 -2.43
N VAL A 9 7.35 -10.86 -3.44
CA VAL A 9 6.29 -11.08 -4.44
C VAL A 9 5.09 -11.80 -3.82
N ILE A 10 5.33 -12.78 -2.93
CA ILE A 10 4.26 -13.48 -2.20
C ILE A 10 3.49 -12.50 -1.31
N ASP A 11 4.19 -11.69 -0.52
CA ASP A 11 3.55 -10.67 0.32
C ASP A 11 2.74 -9.68 -0.52
N PHE A 12 3.29 -9.23 -1.66
CA PHE A 12 2.59 -8.33 -2.56
C PHE A 12 1.32 -8.97 -3.16
N ALA A 13 1.35 -10.25 -3.49
CA ALA A 13 0.19 -11.00 -3.96
C ALA A 13 -0.89 -11.09 -2.86
N LEU A 14 -0.50 -11.41 -1.62
CA LEU A 14 -1.40 -11.46 -0.48
C LEU A 14 -2.03 -10.09 -0.18
N MET A 15 -1.23 -9.01 -0.17
CA MET A 15 -1.72 -7.64 -0.03
C MET A 15 -2.72 -7.27 -1.13
N SER A 16 -2.46 -7.69 -2.38
CA SER A 16 -3.34 -7.43 -3.52
C SER A 16 -4.69 -8.13 -3.38
N VAL A 17 -4.71 -9.38 -2.90
CA VAL A 17 -5.96 -10.12 -2.61
C VAL A 17 -6.75 -9.43 -1.50
N LEU A 18 -6.09 -9.02 -0.42
CA LEU A 18 -6.71 -8.25 0.67
C LEU A 18 -7.32 -6.94 0.18
N LEU A 19 -6.60 -6.19 -0.66
CA LEU A 19 -7.09 -4.96 -1.29
C LEU A 19 -8.32 -5.21 -2.16
N PHE A 20 -8.32 -6.30 -2.92
CA PHE A 20 -9.46 -6.68 -3.76
C PHE A 20 -10.69 -7.01 -2.91
N ILE A 21 -10.53 -7.81 -1.85
CA ILE A 21 -11.60 -8.13 -0.89
C ILE A 21 -12.11 -6.85 -0.21
N ALA A 22 -11.21 -5.97 0.24
CA ALA A 22 -11.56 -4.70 0.85
C ALA A 22 -12.32 -3.77 -0.11
N GLN A 23 -11.96 -3.77 -1.39
CA GLN A 23 -12.67 -3.01 -2.42
C GLN A 23 -14.10 -3.55 -2.63
N ILE A 24 -14.28 -4.87 -2.67
CA ILE A 24 -15.61 -5.50 -2.75
C ILE A 24 -16.42 -5.16 -1.50
N LEU A 25 -15.81 -5.28 -0.31
CA LEU A 25 -16.45 -4.99 0.96
C LEU A 25 -16.95 -3.54 1.00
N ARG A 26 -16.10 -2.59 0.59
CA ARG A 26 -16.47 -1.18 0.43
C ARG A 26 -17.63 -0.98 -0.56
N ALA A 27 -17.67 -1.72 -1.66
CA ALA A 27 -18.73 -1.61 -2.66
C ALA A 27 -20.07 -2.22 -2.21
N ARG A 28 -20.07 -3.16 -1.26
CA ARG A 28 -21.26 -3.96 -0.90
C ARG A 28 -21.82 -3.67 0.49
N VAL A 29 -21.02 -3.18 1.43
CA VAL A 29 -21.43 -2.97 2.83
C VAL A 29 -21.77 -1.50 3.08
N LYS A 30 -23.05 -1.21 3.31
CA LYS A 30 -23.56 0.15 3.60
C LYS A 30 -22.92 0.80 4.83
N LEU A 31 -22.54 0.00 5.83
CA LEU A 31 -21.87 0.50 7.03
C LEU A 31 -20.52 1.14 6.67
N ILE A 32 -19.69 0.45 5.89
CA ILE A 32 -18.38 0.98 5.46
C ILE A 32 -18.53 2.18 4.52
N GLN A 33 -19.57 2.21 3.69
CA GLN A 33 -19.87 3.35 2.83
C GLN A 33 -20.20 4.60 3.65
N ASN A 34 -20.98 4.46 4.73
CA ASN A 34 -21.34 5.57 5.61
C ASN A 34 -20.13 6.14 6.39
N PHE A 35 -19.11 5.31 6.67
CA PHE A 35 -17.88 5.74 7.33
C PHE A 35 -16.81 6.27 6.36
N TYR A 36 -17.07 6.27 5.04
CA TYR A 36 -16.14 6.74 4.00
C TYR A 36 -14.74 6.11 4.06
N LEU A 37 -14.62 4.89 4.60
CA LEU A 37 -13.32 4.25 4.77
C LEU A 37 -12.71 3.89 3.39
N PRO A 38 -11.45 4.27 3.12
CA PRO A 38 -10.77 3.86 1.90
C PRO A 38 -10.44 2.36 1.94
N SER A 39 -10.45 1.71 0.77
CA SER A 39 -10.17 0.27 0.66
C SER A 39 -8.76 -0.09 1.12
N ALA A 40 -7.78 0.80 0.94
CA ALA A 40 -6.42 0.62 1.46
C ALA A 40 -6.39 0.52 3.00
N LEU A 41 -7.17 1.33 3.71
CA LEU A 41 -7.26 1.28 5.17
C LEU A 41 -7.95 -0.02 5.62
N LEU A 42 -9.05 -0.38 4.96
CA LEU A 42 -9.75 -1.64 5.26
C LEU A 42 -8.86 -2.86 5.06
N ALA A 43 -8.09 -2.90 3.96
CA ALA A 43 -7.13 -3.96 3.70
C ALA A 43 -6.00 -3.99 4.72
N GLY A 44 -5.49 -2.83 5.13
CA GLY A 44 -4.47 -2.73 6.18
C GLY A 44 -4.97 -3.24 7.53
N VAL A 45 -6.17 -2.85 7.96
CA VAL A 45 -6.79 -3.35 9.20
C VAL A 45 -7.05 -4.86 9.10
N ALA A 46 -7.58 -5.33 7.97
CA ALA A 46 -7.79 -6.77 7.76
C ALA A 46 -6.47 -7.55 7.76
N GLY A 47 -5.41 -7.03 7.14
CA GLY A 47 -4.08 -7.62 7.14
C GLY A 47 -3.44 -7.65 8.53
N LEU A 48 -3.72 -6.65 9.37
CA LEU A 48 -3.26 -6.62 10.77
C LEU A 48 -3.97 -7.68 11.62
N LEU A 49 -5.29 -7.80 11.46
CA LEU A 49 -6.11 -8.76 12.18
C LEU A 49 -5.85 -10.21 11.74
N LEU A 50 -5.65 -10.43 10.44
CA LEU A 50 -5.41 -11.76 9.85
C LEU A 50 -3.93 -12.14 9.79
N GLY A 51 -3.03 -11.18 9.96
CA GLY A 51 -1.59 -11.40 9.93
C GLY A 51 -1.03 -11.95 11.24
N PRO A 52 0.30 -12.10 11.31
CA PRO A 52 1.01 -12.72 12.43
C PRO A 52 0.90 -11.95 13.76
N GLN A 53 0.42 -10.71 13.71
CA GLN A 53 0.27 -9.87 14.91
C GLN A 53 -0.97 -10.24 15.74
N PHE A 54 -1.94 -10.95 15.15
CA PHE A 54 -3.18 -11.30 15.85
C PHE A 54 -3.65 -12.73 15.58
N ALA A 55 -4.13 -13.04 14.37
CA ALA A 55 -4.70 -14.36 14.06
C ALA A 55 -3.72 -15.35 13.41
N ASP A 56 -2.57 -14.88 12.91
CA ASP A 56 -1.52 -15.70 12.29
C ASP A 56 -2.01 -16.60 11.15
N ILE A 57 -2.99 -16.12 10.36
CA ILE A 57 -3.56 -16.85 9.22
C ILE A 57 -2.77 -16.55 7.94
N ILE A 58 -2.37 -15.30 7.76
CA ILE A 58 -1.64 -14.84 6.59
C ILE A 58 -0.15 -14.79 6.94
N PRO A 59 0.71 -15.57 6.24
CA PRO A 59 2.13 -15.66 6.54
C PRO A 59 2.90 -14.46 5.97
N PHE A 60 2.58 -13.25 6.44
CA PHE A 60 3.33 -12.06 6.06
C PHE A 60 4.76 -12.12 6.59
N THR A 61 5.72 -11.69 5.78
CA THR A 61 7.10 -11.55 6.25
C THR A 61 7.27 -10.37 7.20
N ASP A 62 8.31 -10.40 8.04
CA ASP A 62 8.64 -9.34 9.01
C ASP A 62 8.90 -7.97 8.34
N GLN A 63 9.20 -7.97 7.04
CA GLN A 63 9.46 -6.78 6.23
C GLN A 63 8.22 -6.16 5.58
N ALA A 64 7.02 -6.73 5.76
CA ALA A 64 5.80 -6.22 5.14
C ALA A 64 5.51 -4.74 5.49
N GLY A 65 5.86 -4.33 6.72
CA GLY A 65 5.75 -2.93 7.17
C GLY A 65 6.74 -1.95 6.50
N SER A 66 7.83 -2.46 5.91
CA SER A 66 8.88 -1.66 5.27
C SER A 66 8.59 -1.36 3.79
N TYR A 67 7.61 -2.04 3.17
CA TYR A 67 7.30 -1.86 1.75
C TYR A 67 6.74 -0.49 1.37
N PRO A 68 5.86 0.15 2.17
CA PRO A 68 5.42 1.51 1.89
C PRO A 68 6.59 2.49 1.80
N TYR A 69 7.60 2.33 2.66
CA TYR A 69 8.82 3.15 2.62
C TYR A 69 9.56 2.95 1.29
N LEU A 70 9.75 1.71 0.83
CA LEU A 70 10.39 1.44 -0.46
C LEU A 70 9.64 2.08 -1.63
N LEU A 71 8.30 1.99 -1.64
CA LEU A 71 7.47 2.60 -2.68
C LEU A 71 7.56 4.13 -2.65
N VAL A 72 7.59 4.73 -1.45
CA VAL A 72 7.77 6.18 -1.28
C VAL A 72 9.14 6.64 -1.78
N VAL A 73 10.21 5.90 -1.47
CA VAL A 73 11.57 6.19 -1.98
C VAL A 73 11.58 6.17 -3.51
N VAL A 74 10.98 5.15 -4.14
CA VAL A 74 10.90 5.07 -5.61
C VAL A 74 10.09 6.23 -6.17
N LEU A 75 8.92 6.54 -5.58
CA LEU A 75 8.06 7.65 -5.98
C LEU A 75 8.82 8.99 -5.99
N PHE A 76 9.57 9.29 -4.94
CA PHE A 76 10.36 10.52 -4.86
C PHE A 76 11.57 10.50 -5.80
N ALA A 77 12.27 9.36 -5.91
CA ALA A 77 13.39 9.22 -6.84
C ALA A 77 12.96 9.47 -8.30
N THR A 78 11.74 9.08 -8.66
CA THR A 78 11.18 9.27 -10.00
C THR A 78 10.32 10.51 -10.17
N LEU A 79 10.12 11.33 -9.12
CA LEU A 79 9.18 12.45 -9.16
C LEU A 79 9.48 13.46 -10.27
N PHE A 80 10.75 13.66 -10.60
CA PHE A 80 11.22 14.59 -11.63
C PHE A 80 11.59 13.91 -12.96
N LEU A 81 11.56 12.58 -13.02
CA LEU A 81 11.83 11.85 -14.25
C LEU A 81 10.71 12.13 -15.26
N GLY A 82 11.06 12.69 -16.43
CA GLY A 82 10.10 13.03 -17.49
C GLY A 82 9.54 14.45 -17.44
N GLN A 83 9.92 15.30 -16.47
CA GLN A 83 9.54 16.71 -16.49
C GLN A 83 10.42 17.49 -17.49
N THR A 84 9.81 17.93 -18.60
CA THR A 84 10.47 18.73 -19.66
C THR A 84 10.26 20.24 -19.48
N GLU A 85 9.56 20.67 -18.44
CA GLU A 85 9.40 22.08 -18.11
C GLU A 85 10.68 22.60 -17.44
N LYS A 86 11.39 23.51 -18.12
CA LYS A 86 12.30 24.45 -17.44
C LYS A 86 11.41 25.36 -16.58
N GLN A 87 11.06 24.89 -15.39
CA GLN A 87 10.41 25.69 -14.37
C GLN A 87 11.33 26.89 -14.06
N SER A 88 11.09 28.02 -14.73
CA SER A 88 11.80 29.26 -14.49
C SER A 88 11.43 29.71 -13.09
N LEU A 89 12.42 29.72 -12.19
CA LEU A 89 12.27 30.11 -10.78
C LEU A 89 11.54 31.46 -10.60
N LYS A 90 11.53 32.31 -11.63
CA LYS A 90 10.77 33.58 -11.66
C LYS A 90 9.26 33.40 -11.45
N LYS A 91 8.65 32.31 -11.89
CA LYS A 91 7.19 32.08 -11.72
C LYS A 91 6.78 31.68 -10.30
N VAL A 92 7.73 31.30 -9.44
CA VAL A 92 7.48 30.91 -8.05
C VAL A 92 7.79 32.05 -7.08
N LEU A 93 8.50 33.09 -7.57
CA LEU A 93 8.95 34.24 -6.80
C LEU A 93 8.15 35.53 -7.08
N ASP A 94 7.23 35.52 -8.05
CA ASP A 94 6.21 36.56 -8.29
C ASP A 94 4.92 36.21 -7.52
#